data_AF-A0A158J0Q8-F1
#
_entry.id   AF-A0A158J0Q8-F1
#
_cell.length_a   1.000
_cell.length_b   1.000
_cell.length_c   1.000
_cell.angle_alpha   90.00
_cell.angle_beta   90.00
_cell.angle_gamma   90.00
#
_symmetry.space_group_name_H-M   'P 1'
#
loop_
_entity.id
_entity.type
_entity.pdbx_description
1 polymer ?
#
loop_
_entity_poly.entity_id
_entity_poly.type
_entity_poly.pdbx_seq_one_letter_code
_entity_poly.pdbx_strand_id
1 'polypeptide(L)'
;MTLTMGGWRAANTPRWFEKRSNDRSATGFTLIELMIVLAIVGVVAAYAIPAYQDYLARSRVGEGLSLAQSARLAVAENAASGSELGGGYASPPGTRNVESIHVDSDTGQVTIAYTTRVAPAGSNTLMLVPSAPDNADTPTARIALAKGVVQPGSVTWECFAGGKAASSLPAPGAGPSPADAPTLPSNLAPPECRA
;
A
#
# COMPACT_ATOMS: atom_id res chain seq x y z
N MET A 1 49.49 21.96 -80.00
CA MET A 1 50.52 22.98 -79.72
C MET A 1 50.73 23.07 -78.22
N THR A 2 51.96 22.75 -77.81
CA THR A 2 52.72 23.30 -76.66
C THR A 2 52.09 23.39 -75.27
N LEU A 3 52.65 22.56 -74.38
CA LEU A 3 52.74 22.72 -72.93
C LEU A 3 53.24 24.11 -72.53
N THR A 4 52.73 24.66 -71.41
CA THR A 4 53.58 25.32 -70.42
C THR A 4 53.14 24.95 -69.01
N MET A 5 54.10 24.40 -68.28
CA MET A 5 54.07 24.11 -66.86
C MET A 5 53.92 25.39 -66.03
N GLY A 6 53.09 25.34 -64.99
CA GLY A 6 52.99 26.36 -63.94
C GLY A 6 53.07 25.69 -62.58
N GLY A 7 54.15 25.96 -61.86
CA GLY A 7 54.64 25.16 -60.74
C GLY A 7 53.76 25.13 -59.49
N TRP A 8 53.80 23.98 -58.82
CA TRP A 8 53.27 23.78 -57.48
C TRP A 8 54.21 24.40 -56.45
N ARG A 9 53.77 25.46 -55.77
CA ARG A 9 54.42 25.97 -54.56
C ARG A 9 54.00 25.13 -53.36
N ALA A 10 54.98 24.53 -52.69
CA ALA A 10 54.82 23.92 -51.39
C ALA A 10 54.43 24.99 -50.36
N ALA A 11 53.21 24.89 -49.83
CA ALA A 11 52.76 25.69 -48.69
C ALA A 11 52.44 24.75 -47.51
N ASN A 12 53.42 24.66 -46.62
CA ASN A 12 53.29 24.57 -45.17
C ASN A 12 52.15 23.70 -44.64
N THR A 13 52.45 22.44 -44.30
CA THR A 13 51.57 21.60 -43.49
C THR A 13 51.33 22.28 -42.14
N PRO A 14 50.08 22.61 -41.77
CA PRO A 14 49.83 23.26 -40.51
C PRO A 14 49.96 22.22 -39.37
N ARG A 15 50.81 22.53 -38.38
CA ARG A 15 51.27 21.66 -37.27
C ARG A 15 50.18 21.34 -36.21
N TRP A 16 48.91 21.27 -36.56
CA TRP A 16 47.82 21.12 -35.58
C TRP A 16 47.58 19.69 -35.07
N PHE A 17 48.38 18.71 -35.50
CA PHE A 17 48.48 17.42 -34.82
C PHE A 17 49.58 17.42 -33.75
N GLU A 18 49.57 18.44 -32.88
CA GLU A 18 50.26 18.36 -31.59
C GLU A 18 49.48 17.36 -30.73
N LYS A 19 50.03 16.14 -30.62
CA LYS A 19 49.51 15.06 -29.79
C LYS A 19 49.46 15.56 -28.34
N ARG A 20 48.31 16.07 -27.87
CA ARG A 20 48.08 16.29 -26.43
C ARG A 20 48.17 14.92 -25.76
N SER A 21 49.30 14.64 -25.12
CA SER A 21 49.40 13.59 -24.12
C SER A 21 48.44 13.98 -23.00
N ASN A 22 47.25 13.40 -23.02
CA ASN A 22 46.35 13.43 -21.89
C ASN A 22 46.95 12.48 -20.86
N ASP A 23 47.91 12.97 -20.06
CA ASP A 23 48.39 12.30 -18.85
C ASP A 23 47.25 12.30 -17.82
N ARG A 24 46.23 11.49 -18.13
CA ARG A 24 45.27 11.05 -17.14
C ARG A 24 46.05 10.10 -16.25
N SER A 25 46.47 10.59 -15.10
CA SER A 25 46.57 9.78 -13.90
C SER A 25 45.24 9.04 -13.75
N ALA A 26 45.14 7.84 -14.33
CA ALA A 26 44.00 6.96 -14.14
C ALA A 26 44.18 6.30 -12.77
N THR A 27 43.95 7.07 -11.71
CA THR A 27 43.63 6.52 -10.39
C THR A 27 42.27 5.85 -10.51
N GLY A 28 42.25 4.62 -11.00
CA GLY A 28 41.07 3.77 -11.09
C GLY A 28 40.87 2.99 -9.80
N PHE A 29 39.60 2.74 -9.45
CA PHE A 29 39.22 1.79 -8.40
C PHE A 29 39.81 0.41 -8.71
N THR A 30 40.39 -0.24 -7.71
CA THR A 30 40.94 -1.58 -7.89
C THR A 30 39.81 -2.61 -7.99
N LEU A 31 40.02 -3.71 -8.72
CA LEU A 31 39.03 -4.80 -8.78
C LEU A 31 38.74 -5.39 -7.39
N ILE A 32 39.75 -5.44 -6.52
CA ILE A 32 39.59 -5.93 -5.15
C ILE A 32 38.74 -4.99 -4.29
N GLU A 33 38.88 -3.68 -4.47
CA GLU A 33 38.06 -2.67 -3.77
C GLU A 33 36.60 -2.78 -4.20
N LEU A 34 36.34 -2.97 -5.50
CA LEU A 34 34.98 -3.20 -6.00
C LEU A 34 34.38 -4.51 -5.47
N MET A 35 35.16 -5.59 -5.39
CA MET A 35 34.68 -6.88 -4.87
C MET A 35 34.25 -6.79 -3.40
N ILE A 36 35.02 -6.08 -2.57
CA ILE A 36 34.67 -5.89 -1.16
C ILE A 36 33.40 -5.04 -1.03
N VAL A 37 33.27 -3.97 -1.81
CA VAL A 37 32.07 -3.13 -1.81
C VAL A 37 30.84 -3.93 -2.20
N LEU A 38 30.90 -4.72 -3.27
CA LEU A 38 29.78 -5.55 -3.71
C LEU A 38 29.42 -6.62 -2.68
N ALA A 39 30.42 -7.19 -1.98
CA ALA A 39 30.17 -8.14 -0.90
C ALA A 39 29.36 -7.51 0.25
N ILE A 40 29.73 -6.31 0.69
CA ILE A 40 29.01 -5.60 1.76
C ILE A 40 27.60 -5.20 1.31
N VAL A 41 27.48 -4.62 0.10
CA VAL A 41 26.16 -4.23 -0.46
C VAL A 41 25.25 -5.44 -0.62
N GLY A 42 25.77 -6.59 -1.03
CA GLY A 42 24.99 -7.82 -1.15
C GLY A 42 24.36 -8.27 0.17
N VAL A 43 25.13 -8.24 1.26
CA VAL A 43 24.62 -8.59 2.61
C VAL A 43 23.55 -7.61 3.07
N VAL A 44 23.77 -6.29 2.89
CA VAL A 44 22.79 -5.27 3.29
C VAL A 44 21.52 -5.38 2.45
N ALA A 45 21.64 -5.57 1.14
CA ALA A 45 20.51 -5.66 0.21
C ALA A 45 19.60 -6.86 0.53
N ALA A 46 20.18 -7.99 0.95
CA ALA A 46 19.41 -9.19 1.32
C ALA A 46 18.40 -8.94 2.44
N TYR A 47 18.72 -8.05 3.40
CA TYR A 47 17.79 -7.65 4.46
C TYR A 47 16.96 -6.42 4.09
N ALA A 48 17.56 -5.44 3.42
CA ALA A 48 16.92 -4.17 3.12
C ALA A 48 15.77 -4.30 2.09
N ILE A 49 15.95 -5.16 1.07
CA ILE A 49 14.94 -5.34 0.02
C ILE A 49 13.60 -5.88 0.57
N PRO A 50 13.55 -7.00 1.30
CA PRO A 50 12.28 -7.51 1.84
C PRO A 50 11.64 -6.52 2.82
N ALA A 51 12.43 -5.87 3.69
CA ALA A 51 11.91 -4.85 4.61
C ALA A 51 11.30 -3.64 3.87
N TYR A 52 11.93 -3.20 2.77
CA TYR A 52 11.40 -2.11 1.95
C TYR A 52 10.13 -2.51 1.19
N GLN A 53 10.03 -3.77 0.75
CA GLN A 53 8.80 -4.30 0.14
C GLN A 53 7.62 -4.29 1.12
N ASP A 54 7.83 -4.72 2.37
CA ASP A 54 6.82 -4.66 3.43
C ASP A 54 6.36 -3.22 3.72
N TYR A 55 7.30 -2.27 3.72
CA TYR A 55 6.97 -0.85 3.89
C TYR A 55 6.07 -0.33 2.76
N LEU A 56 6.40 -0.65 1.51
CA LEU A 56 5.56 -0.30 0.36
C LEU A 56 4.18 -0.98 0.43
N ALA A 57 4.13 -2.24 0.85
CA ALA A 57 2.86 -2.96 1.03
C ALA A 57 1.98 -2.30 2.10
N ARG A 58 2.52 -1.92 3.26
CA ARG A 58 1.78 -1.15 4.30
C ARG A 58 1.22 0.17 3.76
N SER A 59 2.00 0.90 2.96
CA SER A 59 1.52 2.14 2.33
C SER A 59 0.33 1.89 1.40
N ARG A 60 0.35 0.79 0.63
CA ARG A 60 -0.76 0.37 -0.23
C ARG A 60 -2.00 -0.05 0.57
N VAL A 61 -1.82 -0.66 1.75
CA VAL A 61 -2.95 -0.98 2.66
C VAL A 61 -3.69 0.29 3.07
N GLY A 62 -2.95 1.37 3.37
CA GLY A 62 -3.51 2.68 3.69
C GLY A 62 -4.36 3.29 2.56
N GLU A 63 -4.02 3.04 1.30
CA GLU A 63 -4.86 3.45 0.16
C GLU A 63 -6.24 2.79 0.23
N GLY A 64 -6.31 1.48 0.49
CA GLY A 64 -7.59 0.77 0.64
C GLY A 64 -8.44 1.30 1.78
N LEU A 65 -7.83 1.63 2.92
CA LEU A 65 -8.53 2.25 4.04
C LEU A 65 -9.07 3.64 3.71
N SER A 66 -8.37 4.40 2.85
CA SER A 66 -8.85 5.71 2.38
C SER A 66 -10.04 5.58 1.42
N LEU A 67 -10.02 4.59 0.52
CA LEU A 67 -11.12 4.32 -0.40
C LEU A 67 -12.36 3.79 0.33
N ALA A 68 -12.16 3.02 1.39
CA ALA A 68 -13.24 2.48 2.23
C ALA A 68 -13.96 3.53 3.08
N GLN A 69 -13.49 4.78 3.17
CA GLN A 69 -14.18 5.84 3.93
C GLN A 69 -15.58 6.11 3.38
N SER A 70 -15.75 6.06 2.05
CA SER A 70 -17.05 6.20 1.41
C SER A 70 -18.03 5.08 1.81
N ALA A 71 -17.54 3.85 1.90
CA ALA A 71 -18.31 2.70 2.38
C ALA A 71 -18.74 2.88 3.84
N ARG A 72 -17.80 3.32 4.70
CA ARG A 72 -18.08 3.56 6.13
C ARG A 72 -19.15 4.63 6.33
N LEU A 73 -19.11 5.70 5.53
CA LEU A 73 -20.10 6.76 5.58
C LEU A 73 -21.48 6.23 5.18
N ALA A 74 -21.58 5.52 4.04
CA ALA A 74 -22.83 4.94 3.58
C ALA A 74 -23.44 3.98 4.63
N VAL A 75 -22.63 3.10 5.23
CA VAL A 75 -23.09 2.21 6.31
C VAL A 75 -23.58 3.00 7.53
N ALA A 76 -22.88 4.07 7.92
CA ALA A 76 -23.28 4.88 9.08
C ALA A 76 -24.61 5.63 8.84
N GLU A 77 -24.83 6.18 7.65
CA GLU A 77 -26.10 6.82 7.26
C GLU A 77 -27.25 5.81 7.22
N ASN A 78 -27.00 4.65 6.61
CA ASN A 78 -27.98 3.57 6.53
C ASN A 78 -28.34 3.00 7.92
N ALA A 79 -27.34 2.82 8.79
CA ALA A 79 -27.52 2.42 10.18
C ALA A 79 -28.40 3.40 10.97
N ALA A 80 -28.22 4.71 10.76
CA ALA A 80 -29.02 5.74 11.43
C ALA A 80 -30.47 5.80 10.90
N SER A 81 -30.69 5.42 9.63
CA SER A 81 -32.03 5.39 9.01
C SER A 81 -32.75 4.05 9.18
N GLY A 82 -32.07 3.00 9.65
CA GLY A 82 -32.62 1.65 9.73
C GLY A 82 -32.88 1.02 8.36
N SER A 83 -32.08 1.36 7.35
CA SER A 83 -32.18 0.80 6.00
C SER A 83 -31.30 -0.44 5.83
N GLU A 84 -31.14 -0.91 4.59
CA GLU A 84 -30.10 -1.88 4.24
C GLU A 84 -28.72 -1.23 4.37
N LEU A 85 -27.79 -1.87 5.07
CA LEU A 85 -26.53 -1.22 5.48
C LEU A 85 -25.60 -0.90 4.29
N GLY A 86 -25.60 -1.76 3.27
CA GLY A 86 -24.91 -1.54 1.99
C GLY A 86 -25.73 -0.75 0.96
N GLY A 87 -26.94 -0.32 1.29
CA GLY A 87 -27.87 0.32 0.35
C GLY A 87 -27.30 1.58 -0.27
N GLY A 88 -27.36 1.68 -1.61
CA GLY A 88 -26.90 2.85 -2.36
C GLY A 88 -25.37 2.99 -2.44
N TYR A 89 -24.59 2.16 -1.75
CA TYR A 89 -23.14 2.15 -1.90
C TYR A 89 -22.73 1.52 -3.24
N ALA A 90 -21.95 2.27 -4.02
CA ALA A 90 -21.28 1.76 -5.20
C ALA A 90 -19.77 1.72 -4.95
N SER A 91 -19.19 0.53 -5.07
CA SER A 91 -17.74 0.36 -4.93
C SER A 91 -17.01 1.17 -6.01
N PRO A 92 -16.00 1.98 -5.66
CA PRO A 92 -15.17 2.63 -6.67
C PRO A 92 -14.46 1.56 -7.52
N PRO A 93 -14.08 1.90 -8.77
CA PRO A 93 -13.31 0.97 -9.59
C PRO A 93 -12.01 0.59 -8.87
N GLY A 94 -11.63 -0.68 -8.99
CA GLY A 94 -10.39 -1.20 -8.43
C GLY A 94 -9.17 -0.40 -8.92
N THR A 95 -8.19 -0.23 -8.04
CA THR A 95 -6.92 0.43 -8.35
C THR A 95 -5.85 -0.61 -8.62
N ARG A 96 -4.60 -0.17 -8.80
CA ARG A 96 -3.47 -1.11 -8.89
C ARG A 96 -3.25 -1.89 -7.59
N ASN A 97 -3.69 -1.36 -6.45
CA ASN A 97 -3.41 -1.90 -5.13
C ASN A 97 -4.65 -2.51 -4.47
N VAL A 98 -5.84 -2.02 -4.82
CA VAL A 98 -7.12 -2.48 -4.29
C VAL A 98 -7.91 -3.16 -5.39
N GLU A 99 -8.29 -4.41 -5.18
CA GLU A 99 -9.08 -5.20 -6.11
C GLU A 99 -10.57 -4.87 -6.00
N SER A 100 -11.10 -4.86 -4.77
CA SER A 100 -12.50 -4.52 -4.52
C SER A 100 -12.74 -4.06 -3.09
N ILE A 101 -13.83 -3.32 -2.90
CA ILE A 101 -14.38 -2.98 -1.59
C ILE A 101 -15.83 -3.45 -1.58
N HIS A 102 -16.15 -4.36 -0.67
CA HIS A 102 -17.48 -4.93 -0.53
C HIS A 102 -18.08 -4.54 0.82
N VAL A 103 -19.36 -4.17 0.83
CA VAL A 103 -20.13 -3.92 2.04
C VAL A 103 -21.17 -5.01 2.16
N ASP A 104 -21.14 -5.75 3.26
CA ASP A 104 -22.19 -6.71 3.58
C ASP A 104 -23.48 -5.97 3.94
N SER A 105 -24.57 -6.26 3.21
CA SER A 105 -25.83 -5.54 3.32
C SER A 105 -26.56 -5.74 4.64
N ASP A 106 -26.25 -6.83 5.35
CA ASP A 106 -26.97 -7.27 6.54
C ASP A 106 -26.27 -6.85 7.83
N THR A 107 -24.94 -6.83 7.82
CA THR A 107 -24.07 -6.52 8.97
C THR A 107 -23.32 -5.19 8.84
N GLY A 108 -23.21 -4.64 7.62
CA GLY A 108 -22.45 -3.42 7.35
C GLY A 108 -20.93 -3.61 7.39
N GLN A 109 -20.45 -4.85 7.51
CA GLN A 109 -19.02 -5.15 7.50
C GLN A 109 -18.42 -4.81 6.13
N VAL A 110 -17.28 -4.15 6.13
CA VAL A 110 -16.59 -3.73 4.91
C VAL A 110 -15.36 -4.61 4.70
N THR A 111 -15.35 -5.36 3.60
CA THR A 111 -14.21 -6.17 3.19
C THR A 111 -13.42 -5.43 2.11
N ILE A 112 -12.13 -5.24 2.36
CA ILE A 112 -11.18 -4.67 1.40
C ILE A 112 -10.32 -5.82 0.88
N ALA A 113 -10.43 -6.12 -0.41
CA ALA A 113 -9.54 -7.05 -1.09
C ALA A 113 -8.43 -6.26 -1.79
N TYR A 114 -7.18 -6.59 -1.49
CA TYR A 114 -6.01 -6.00 -2.12
C TYR A 114 -5.51 -6.86 -3.28
N THR A 115 -4.74 -6.28 -4.21
CA THR A 115 -4.10 -7.07 -5.27
C THR A 115 -2.86 -7.82 -4.76
N THR A 116 -2.30 -8.69 -5.60
CA THR A 116 -1.03 -9.40 -5.34
C THR A 116 0.18 -8.49 -5.14
N ARG A 117 0.05 -7.18 -5.37
CA ARG A 117 1.08 -6.19 -5.03
C ARG A 117 1.19 -5.95 -3.53
N VAL A 118 0.15 -6.25 -2.75
CA VAL A 118 0.16 -6.07 -1.30
C VAL A 118 0.53 -7.38 -0.61
N ALA A 119 -0.18 -8.45 -0.92
CA ALA A 119 0.03 -9.78 -0.37
C ALA A 119 -0.42 -10.86 -1.36
N PRO A 120 0.07 -12.11 -1.27
CA PRO A 120 -0.38 -13.20 -2.12
C PRO A 120 -1.90 -13.39 -2.11
N ALA A 121 -2.45 -13.91 -3.21
CA ALA A 121 -3.87 -14.22 -3.29
C ALA A 121 -4.30 -15.16 -2.16
N GLY A 122 -5.42 -14.87 -1.51
CA GLY A 122 -5.90 -15.60 -0.33
C GLY A 122 -5.27 -15.14 0.99
N SER A 123 -4.36 -14.16 0.96
CA SER A 123 -3.77 -13.50 2.14
C SER A 123 -3.86 -11.97 2.05
N ASN A 124 -4.87 -11.48 1.36
CA ASN A 124 -4.96 -10.11 0.84
C ASN A 124 -6.26 -9.41 1.25
N THR A 125 -6.94 -9.87 2.31
CA THR A 125 -8.20 -9.27 2.78
C THR A 125 -8.07 -8.62 4.16
N LEU A 126 -8.57 -7.40 4.26
CA LEU A 126 -8.71 -6.64 5.51
C LEU A 126 -10.20 -6.36 5.74
N MET A 127 -10.67 -6.43 6.98
CA MET A 127 -12.07 -6.23 7.28
C MET A 127 -12.27 -5.10 8.28
N LEU A 128 -13.28 -4.25 8.03
CA LEU A 128 -13.74 -3.22 8.94
C LEU A 128 -15.11 -3.61 9.46
N VAL A 129 -15.22 -3.78 10.77
CA VAL A 129 -16.44 -4.22 11.43
C VAL A 129 -17.07 -3.02 12.15
N PRO A 130 -18.29 -2.62 11.76
CA PRO A 130 -19.01 -1.59 12.50
C PRO A 130 -19.65 -2.17 13.76
N SER A 131 -19.82 -1.32 14.76
CA SER A 131 -20.55 -1.60 15.98
C SER A 131 -21.30 -0.37 16.46
N ALA A 132 -22.43 -0.57 17.10
CA ALA A 132 -23.15 0.48 17.81
C ALA A 132 -23.08 0.19 19.33
N PRO A 133 -23.26 1.19 20.20
CA PRO A 133 -23.58 0.89 21.60
C PRO A 133 -24.92 0.13 21.68
N ASP A 134 -25.19 -0.55 22.79
CA ASP A 134 -26.50 -1.14 23.07
C ASP A 134 -27.56 -0.10 23.49
N ASN A 135 -27.12 1.00 24.09
CA ASN A 135 -27.94 2.15 24.47
C ASN A 135 -27.20 3.46 24.16
N ALA A 136 -27.90 4.46 23.62
CA ALA A 136 -27.29 5.73 23.21
C ALA A 136 -26.81 6.61 24.39
N ASP A 137 -27.56 6.62 25.49
CA ASP A 137 -27.32 7.52 26.63
C ASP A 137 -26.40 6.89 27.67
N THR A 138 -26.56 5.59 27.92
CA THR A 138 -25.75 4.83 28.88
C THR A 138 -25.23 3.54 28.24
N PRO A 139 -24.19 3.61 27.39
CA PRO A 139 -23.62 2.43 26.73
C PRO A 139 -23.08 1.41 27.75
N THR A 140 -23.57 0.17 27.69
CA THR A 140 -23.10 -0.95 28.53
C THR A 140 -22.47 -2.09 27.73
N ALA A 141 -22.73 -2.17 26.43
CA ALA A 141 -22.10 -3.11 25.52
C ALA A 141 -21.95 -2.53 24.10
N ARG A 142 -21.17 -3.21 23.27
CA ARG A 142 -21.09 -2.99 21.82
C ARG A 142 -21.88 -4.08 21.12
N ILE A 143 -22.75 -3.72 20.18
CA ILE A 143 -23.56 -4.66 19.41
C ILE A 143 -23.22 -4.59 17.93
N ALA A 144 -23.39 -5.72 17.24
CA ALA A 144 -23.36 -5.77 15.79
C ALA A 144 -24.55 -4.99 15.21
N LEU A 145 -24.31 -4.37 14.06
CA LEU A 145 -25.38 -3.75 13.29
C LEU A 145 -26.27 -4.82 12.67
N ALA A 146 -27.51 -4.47 12.43
CA ALA A 146 -28.49 -5.32 11.78
C ALA A 146 -29.30 -4.51 10.75
N LYS A 147 -29.45 -5.08 9.56
CA LYS A 147 -30.33 -4.54 8.52
C LYS A 147 -31.74 -4.28 9.02
N GLY A 148 -32.33 -3.16 8.59
CA GLY A 148 -33.71 -2.81 8.94
C GLY A 148 -33.89 -2.29 10.37
N VAL A 149 -32.81 -2.17 11.15
CA VAL A 149 -32.83 -1.72 12.54
C VAL A 149 -32.11 -0.39 12.66
N VAL A 150 -32.79 0.62 13.19
CA VAL A 150 -32.18 1.90 13.56
C VAL A 150 -31.21 1.64 14.71
N GLN A 151 -29.94 1.91 14.44
CA GLN A 151 -28.87 1.67 15.40
C GLN A 151 -28.83 2.78 16.44
N PRO A 152 -28.75 2.47 17.74
CA PRO A 152 -28.68 3.49 18.78
C PRO A 152 -27.30 4.17 18.78
N GLY A 153 -27.28 5.49 18.96
CA GLY A 153 -26.04 6.26 19.06
C GLY A 153 -25.20 6.27 17.77
N SER A 154 -23.88 6.44 17.92
CA SER A 154 -22.95 6.55 16.78
C SER A 154 -22.26 5.23 16.47
N VAL A 155 -22.07 4.95 15.18
CA VAL A 155 -21.35 3.76 14.71
C VAL A 155 -19.85 3.94 14.95
N THR A 156 -19.25 2.96 15.61
CA THR A 156 -17.81 2.84 15.81
C THR A 156 -17.26 1.70 14.98
N TRP A 157 -16.07 1.91 14.43
CA TRP A 157 -15.43 0.98 13.51
C TRP A 157 -14.21 0.36 14.14
N GLU A 158 -14.06 -0.93 13.93
CA GLU A 158 -12.85 -1.64 14.27
C GLU A 158 -12.27 -2.35 13.06
N CYS A 159 -10.94 -2.36 12.96
CA CYS A 159 -10.23 -3.02 11.88
C CYS A 159 -9.70 -4.38 12.32
N PHE A 160 -9.78 -5.35 11.41
CA PHE A 160 -9.29 -6.71 11.59
C PHE A 160 -8.40 -7.14 10.43
N ALA A 161 -7.20 -7.59 10.78
CA ALA A 161 -6.26 -8.27 9.91
C ALA A 161 -6.08 -9.74 10.33
N GLY A 162 -5.39 -10.52 9.51
CA GLY A 162 -5.07 -11.91 9.78
C GLY A 162 -4.41 -12.09 11.14
N GLY A 163 -4.98 -12.99 11.95
CA GLY A 163 -4.55 -13.29 13.31
C GLY A 163 -5.24 -12.48 14.41
N LYS A 164 -6.01 -11.43 14.09
CA LYS A 164 -6.85 -10.73 15.07
C LYS A 164 -8.20 -11.45 15.20
N ALA A 165 -8.39 -12.17 16.31
CA ALA A 165 -9.57 -13.02 16.54
C ALA A 165 -10.65 -12.37 17.42
N ALA A 166 -10.38 -11.21 18.03
CA ALA A 166 -11.31 -10.55 18.94
C ALA A 166 -11.17 -9.03 18.84
N SER A 167 -12.25 -8.33 19.22
CA SER A 167 -12.25 -6.88 19.37
C SER A 167 -11.30 -6.43 20.48
N SER A 168 -10.53 -5.38 20.22
CA SER A 168 -9.71 -4.63 21.17
C SER A 168 -10.30 -3.26 21.52
N LEU A 169 -11.53 -2.96 21.10
CA LEU A 169 -12.23 -1.75 21.51
C LEU A 169 -12.32 -1.65 23.05
N PRO A 170 -12.12 -0.44 23.62
CA PRO A 170 -12.27 -0.21 25.05
C PRO A 170 -13.74 -0.34 25.48
N ALA A 171 -13.97 -0.35 26.80
CA ALA A 171 -15.31 -0.37 27.42
C ALA A 171 -16.29 0.58 26.67
N PRO A 172 -17.55 0.16 26.45
CA PRO A 172 -18.37 -0.64 27.37
C PRO A 172 -18.28 -2.17 27.22
N GLY A 173 -17.66 -2.69 26.16
CA GLY A 173 -17.49 -4.13 25.95
C GLY A 173 -16.78 -4.42 24.65
N ALA A 174 -16.30 -5.66 24.47
CA ALA A 174 -15.71 -6.09 23.21
C ALA A 174 -16.77 -6.02 22.10
N GLY A 175 -16.41 -5.41 20.97
CA GLY A 175 -17.21 -5.35 19.76
C GLY A 175 -17.38 -6.71 19.08
N PRO A 176 -18.29 -6.78 18.09
CA PRO A 176 -18.49 -7.97 17.28
C PRO A 176 -17.21 -8.34 16.52
N SER A 177 -17.04 -9.64 16.31
CA SER A 177 -15.99 -10.18 15.45
C SER A 177 -16.48 -10.24 14.00
N PRO A 178 -15.56 -10.20 13.03
CA PRO A 178 -15.90 -10.32 11.62
C PRO A 178 -16.58 -11.66 11.30
N ALA A 179 -17.49 -11.66 10.32
CA ALA A 179 -18.19 -12.88 9.89
C ALA A 179 -17.22 -13.90 9.26
N ASP A 180 -16.27 -13.40 8.46
CA ASP A 180 -15.19 -14.17 7.88
C ASP A 180 -13.83 -13.73 8.43
N ALA A 181 -12.90 -14.66 8.59
CA ALA A 181 -11.56 -14.34 9.06
C ALA A 181 -10.79 -13.52 7.99
N PRO A 182 -10.35 -12.29 8.28
CA PRO A 182 -9.48 -11.55 7.38
C PRO A 182 -8.14 -12.27 7.24
N THR A 183 -7.50 -12.12 6.09
CA THR A 183 -6.34 -12.93 5.71
C THR A 183 -5.06 -12.13 5.56
N LEU A 184 -5.15 -10.79 5.58
CA LEU A 184 -3.98 -9.92 5.44
C LEU A 184 -2.97 -10.14 6.59
N PRO A 185 -1.70 -10.45 6.31
CA PRO A 185 -0.69 -10.62 7.35
C PRO A 185 -0.60 -9.41 8.30
N SER A 186 -0.55 -9.68 9.61
CA SER A 186 -0.53 -8.63 10.64
C SER A 186 0.70 -7.71 10.58
N ASN A 187 1.80 -8.16 9.98
CA ASN A 187 2.98 -7.31 9.72
C ASN A 187 2.73 -6.30 8.60
N LEU A 188 1.75 -6.51 7.72
CA LEU A 188 1.39 -5.59 6.64
C LEU A 188 0.23 -4.67 7.01
N ALA A 189 -0.55 -5.06 8.03
CA ALA A 189 -1.66 -4.28 8.52
C ALA A 189 -1.21 -3.11 9.43
N PRO A 190 -1.97 -2.01 9.45
CA PRO A 190 -1.80 -0.94 10.43
C PRO A 190 -1.93 -1.44 11.88
N PRO A 191 -1.32 -0.74 12.86
CA PRO A 191 -1.37 -1.13 14.27
C PRO A 191 -2.78 -1.35 14.81
N GLU A 192 -3.74 -0.54 14.40
CA GLU A 192 -5.14 -0.62 14.81
C GLU A 192 -5.86 -1.88 14.30
N CYS A 193 -5.34 -2.53 13.26
CA CYS A 193 -5.93 -3.72 12.66
C CYS A 193 -5.38 -5.04 13.24
N ARG A 194 -4.28 -4.98 13.98
CA ARG A 194 -3.56 -6.15 14.49
C ARG A 194 -3.60 -6.32 16.01
N ALA A 195 -3.98 -5.27 16.73
CA ALA A 195 -4.08 -5.23 18.19
C ALA A 195 -5.49 -5.58 18.66
#